data_AF-A0AAE9ML70-F1
#
_entry.id   AF-A0AAE9ML70-F1
#
_cell.length_a   1.000
_cell.length_b   1.000
_cell.length_c   1.000
_cell.angle_alpha   90.00
_cell.angle_beta   90.00
_cell.angle_gamma   90.00
#
_symmetry.space_group_name_H-M   'P 1'
#
loop_
_entity.id
_entity.type
_entity.pdbx_description
1 polymer ?
#
loop_
_entity_poly.entity_id
_entity_poly.type
_entity_poly.pdbx_seq_one_letter_code
_entity_poly.pdbx_strand_id
1 'polypeptide(L)'
;MEREIIIQLQEKKYQSLGKLTTSKIIDLFIESENEALLHKFQGQFYPYRHYDINATLTKALKGIDKQKIIDAYFHASRLGIITKVKENNYPLFLKGIEKTLSSLGEGYNINVLRPSTVYVLFGVNSLNDIENLYNTKYSEFLENLKFVIKVNSYTSYPSLRKRLKASLFLENEILLKRAQKITPFFNEFNFETAGALVLLLTDSSIKSKQVLLECHKRELSRETVWVLGSFYKDFKTSEANKLLLNDLYNKYPTKWINEYYNTIY
;
A
#
# COMPACT_ATOMS: atom_id res chain seq x y z
N MET A 1 -32.26 -2.07 0.28
CA MET A 1 -33.25 -1.47 -0.64
C MET A 1 -32.69 -0.26 -1.37
N GLU A 2 -32.54 0.93 -0.76
CA GLU A 2 -32.07 2.14 -1.48
C GLU A 2 -30.66 1.99 -2.09
N ARG A 3 -29.68 1.51 -1.30
CA ARG A 3 -28.31 1.23 -1.77
C ARG A 3 -28.27 0.25 -2.97
N GLU A 4 -29.06 -0.83 -2.92
CA GLU A 4 -29.10 -1.84 -3.98
C GLU A 4 -29.70 -1.27 -5.27
N ILE A 5 -30.74 -0.44 -5.15
CA ILE A 5 -31.35 0.26 -6.28
C ILE A 5 -30.31 1.18 -6.94
N ILE A 6 -29.55 1.95 -6.16
CA ILE A 6 -28.52 2.87 -6.68
C ILE A 6 -27.40 2.09 -7.39
N ILE A 7 -26.94 0.97 -6.81
CA ILE A 7 -25.95 0.09 -7.46
C ILE A 7 -26.46 -0.39 -8.82
N GLN A 8 -27.68 -0.94 -8.87
CA GLN A 8 -28.28 -1.43 -10.12
C GLN A 8 -28.45 -0.33 -11.17
N LEU A 9 -28.80 0.89 -10.76
CA LEU A 9 -28.90 2.04 -11.65
C LEU A 9 -27.53 2.43 -12.24
N GLN A 10 -26.47 2.46 -11.42
CA GLN A 10 -25.13 2.72 -11.92
C GLN A 10 -24.64 1.59 -12.86
N GLU A 11 -24.84 0.32 -12.49
CA GLU A 11 -24.47 -0.82 -13.33
C GLU A 11 -25.10 -0.69 -14.72
N LYS A 12 -26.42 -0.47 -14.77
CA LYS A 12 -27.16 -0.28 -16.01
C LYS A 12 -26.65 0.90 -16.84
N LYS A 13 -26.29 2.02 -16.18
CA LYS A 13 -25.76 3.23 -16.84
C LYS A 13 -24.42 2.98 -17.53
N TYR A 14 -23.55 2.16 -16.94
CA TYR A 14 -22.16 2.01 -17.39
C TYR A 14 -21.91 0.79 -18.28
N GLN A 15 -22.80 -0.22 -18.23
CA GLN A 15 -22.67 -1.47 -18.99
C GLN A 15 -22.61 -1.28 -20.52
N SER A 16 -23.31 -0.29 -21.07
CA SER A 16 -23.46 -0.12 -22.53
C SER A 16 -22.71 1.09 -23.10
N LEU A 17 -21.77 1.67 -22.35
CA LEU A 17 -21.03 2.84 -22.84
C LEU A 17 -20.04 2.45 -23.94
N GLY A 18 -20.05 3.19 -25.05
CA GLY A 18 -19.09 3.02 -26.13
C GLY A 18 -17.69 3.56 -25.80
N LYS A 19 -16.93 3.92 -26.84
CA LYS A 19 -15.62 4.58 -26.68
C LYS A 19 -15.78 5.98 -26.08
N LEU A 20 -14.99 6.29 -25.07
CA LEU A 20 -15.04 7.56 -24.35
C LEU A 20 -13.77 8.38 -24.54
N THR A 21 -13.88 9.70 -24.47
CA THR A 21 -12.72 10.60 -24.40
C THR A 21 -12.13 10.61 -23.00
N THR A 22 -10.87 11.04 -22.86
CA THR A 22 -10.20 11.19 -21.56
C THR A 22 -11.02 12.02 -20.57
N SER A 23 -11.57 13.16 -21.00
CA SER A 23 -12.39 14.00 -20.12
C SER A 23 -13.63 13.26 -19.66
N LYS A 24 -14.32 12.55 -20.56
CA LYS A 24 -15.55 11.85 -20.21
C LYS A 24 -15.30 10.66 -19.29
N ILE A 25 -14.16 9.97 -19.43
CA ILE A 25 -13.73 8.91 -18.50
C ILE A 25 -13.56 9.49 -17.09
N ILE A 26 -12.87 10.63 -16.96
CA ILE A 26 -12.66 11.30 -15.67
C ILE A 26 -13.99 11.74 -15.06
N ASP A 27 -14.84 12.39 -15.85
CA ASP A 27 -16.14 12.89 -15.38
C ASP A 27 -17.03 11.76 -14.85
N LEU A 28 -17.18 10.67 -15.61
CA LEU A 28 -18.03 9.55 -15.22
C LEU A 28 -17.45 8.76 -14.05
N PHE A 29 -16.12 8.66 -13.96
CA PHE A 29 -15.46 8.03 -12.82
C PHE A 29 -15.73 8.81 -11.53
N ILE A 30 -15.49 10.14 -11.53
CA ILE A 30 -15.75 10.99 -10.36
C ILE A 30 -17.23 10.97 -9.98
N GLU A 31 -18.13 11.07 -10.96
CA GLU A 31 -19.58 11.02 -10.73
C GLU A 31 -19.99 9.72 -10.02
N SER A 32 -19.56 8.57 -10.57
CA SER A 32 -19.87 7.24 -10.02
C SER A 32 -19.36 7.08 -8.60
N GLU A 33 -18.11 7.49 -8.34
CA GLU A 33 -17.48 7.33 -7.02
C GLU A 33 -17.98 8.34 -5.99
N ASN A 34 -18.37 9.55 -6.40
CA ASN A 34 -19.00 10.53 -5.50
C ASN A 34 -20.35 10.03 -4.98
N GLU A 35 -21.22 9.55 -5.88
CA GLU A 35 -22.51 8.96 -5.49
C GLU A 35 -22.27 7.72 -4.60
N ALA A 36 -21.34 6.86 -4.99
CA ALA A 36 -21.07 5.63 -4.24
C ALA A 36 -20.54 5.88 -2.83
N LEU A 37 -19.69 6.89 -2.65
CA LEU A 37 -19.14 7.27 -1.35
C LEU A 37 -20.23 7.76 -0.39
N LEU A 38 -21.24 8.49 -0.87
CA LEU A 38 -22.39 8.93 -0.04
C LEU A 38 -23.15 7.75 0.55
N HIS A 39 -23.26 6.65 -0.19
CA HIS A 39 -23.98 5.44 0.19
C HIS A 39 -23.07 4.31 0.68
N LYS A 40 -21.78 4.60 0.91
CA LYS A 40 -20.76 3.65 1.40
C LYS A 40 -20.73 2.37 0.57
N PHE A 41 -20.48 2.51 -0.73
CA PHE A 41 -20.13 1.41 -1.63
C PHE A 41 -19.09 1.87 -2.67
N GLN A 42 -18.58 0.94 -3.48
CA GLN A 42 -17.66 1.26 -4.58
C GLN A 42 -18.44 1.63 -5.85
N GLY A 43 -18.07 2.72 -6.53
CA GLY A 43 -18.69 3.12 -7.79
C GLY A 43 -18.60 2.05 -8.88
N GLN A 44 -19.65 1.94 -9.69
CA GLN A 44 -19.73 0.90 -10.70
C GLN A 44 -19.01 1.26 -12.00
N PHE A 45 -18.62 2.53 -12.21
CA PHE A 45 -17.83 2.88 -13.39
C PHE A 45 -16.47 2.17 -13.40
N TYR A 46 -15.81 2.04 -12.25
CA TYR A 46 -14.49 1.40 -12.19
C TYR A 46 -14.51 -0.08 -12.59
N PRO A 47 -15.35 -0.97 -12.01
CA PRO A 47 -15.44 -2.37 -12.42
C PRO A 47 -15.58 -2.56 -13.94
N TYR A 48 -16.47 -1.80 -14.60
CA TYR A 48 -16.70 -1.91 -16.04
C TYR A 48 -15.58 -1.28 -16.90
N ARG A 49 -14.87 -0.28 -16.39
CA ARG A 49 -13.94 0.56 -17.18
C ARG A 49 -12.54 0.68 -16.57
N HIS A 50 -12.13 -0.25 -15.71
CA HIS A 50 -10.86 -0.16 -14.98
C HIS A 50 -9.65 -0.02 -15.92
N TYR A 51 -9.63 -0.69 -17.07
CA TYR A 51 -8.58 -0.52 -18.07
C TYR A 51 -8.50 0.91 -18.63
N ASP A 52 -9.65 1.51 -18.95
CA ASP A 52 -9.74 2.88 -19.46
C ASP A 52 -9.27 3.90 -18.41
N ILE A 53 -9.65 3.70 -17.15
CA ILE A 53 -9.29 4.57 -16.03
C ILE A 53 -7.78 4.46 -15.74
N ASN A 54 -7.27 3.24 -15.58
CA ASN A 54 -5.84 2.99 -15.35
C ASN A 54 -4.99 3.57 -16.49
N ALA A 55 -5.41 3.38 -17.74
CA ALA A 55 -4.72 3.98 -18.89
C ALA A 55 -4.83 5.51 -18.91
N THR A 56 -5.94 6.08 -18.44
CA THR A 56 -6.15 7.54 -18.42
C THR A 56 -5.31 8.23 -17.36
N LEU A 57 -5.28 7.70 -16.14
CA LEU A 57 -4.55 8.30 -15.00
C LEU A 57 -3.02 8.31 -15.19
N THR A 58 -2.48 7.53 -16.13
CA THR A 58 -1.05 7.50 -16.47
C THR A 58 -0.66 8.53 -17.55
N LYS A 59 -1.61 9.24 -18.14
CA LYS A 59 -1.39 10.23 -19.21
C LYS A 59 -1.13 11.63 -18.65
N ALA A 60 -0.60 12.53 -19.48
CA ALA A 60 -0.57 13.96 -19.16
C ALA A 60 -2.00 14.51 -19.35
N LEU A 61 -2.68 14.88 -18.27
CA LEU A 61 -4.11 15.26 -18.28
C LEU A 61 -4.28 16.72 -18.71
N LYS A 62 -3.64 17.11 -19.81
CA LYS A 62 -3.65 18.48 -20.33
C LYS A 62 -5.08 18.89 -20.70
N GLY A 63 -5.46 20.11 -20.32
CA GLY A 63 -6.78 20.67 -20.61
C GLY A 63 -7.92 20.14 -19.73
N ILE A 64 -7.65 19.21 -18.82
CA ILE A 64 -8.61 18.81 -17.78
C ILE A 64 -8.51 19.78 -16.61
N ASP A 65 -9.66 20.16 -16.05
CA ASP A 65 -9.72 20.99 -14.86
C ASP A 65 -8.90 20.38 -13.70
N LYS A 66 -8.15 21.22 -12.98
CA LYS A 66 -7.24 20.77 -11.92
C LYS A 66 -7.98 20.08 -10.78
N GLN A 67 -9.17 20.57 -10.41
CA GLN A 67 -9.96 19.98 -9.34
C GLN A 67 -10.45 18.59 -9.73
N LYS A 68 -10.90 18.41 -10.99
CA LYS A 68 -11.25 17.07 -11.51
C LYS A 68 -10.07 16.10 -11.48
N ILE A 69 -8.87 16.55 -11.82
CA ILE A 69 -7.67 15.70 -11.72
C ILE A 69 -7.43 15.26 -10.27
N ILE A 70 -7.53 16.18 -9.31
CA ILE A 70 -7.38 15.90 -7.88
C ILE A 70 -8.42 14.88 -7.42
N ASP A 71 -9.69 15.08 -7.79
CA ASP A 71 -10.80 14.20 -7.39
C ASP A 71 -10.67 12.80 -8.00
N ALA A 72 -10.21 12.70 -9.26
CA ALA A 72 -9.92 11.42 -9.89
C ALA A 72 -8.79 10.67 -9.16
N TYR A 73 -7.69 11.35 -8.80
CA TYR A 73 -6.62 10.70 -8.03
C TYR A 73 -7.05 10.35 -6.61
N PHE A 74 -7.86 11.18 -5.96
CA PHE A 74 -8.45 10.87 -4.65
C PHE A 74 -9.25 9.57 -4.71
N HIS A 75 -10.20 9.46 -5.64
CA HIS A 75 -11.03 8.26 -5.77
C HIS A 75 -10.22 7.03 -6.20
N ALA A 76 -9.30 7.17 -7.15
CA ALA A 76 -8.43 6.06 -7.53
C ALA A 76 -7.60 5.55 -6.33
N SER A 77 -7.00 6.47 -5.58
CA SER A 77 -6.19 6.14 -4.41
C SER A 77 -7.03 5.47 -3.33
N ARG A 78 -8.24 5.98 -3.06
CA ARG A 78 -9.22 5.40 -2.14
C ARG A 78 -9.58 3.95 -2.48
N LEU A 79 -9.64 3.62 -3.78
CA LEU A 79 -9.82 2.25 -4.28
C LEU A 79 -8.52 1.41 -4.27
N GLY A 80 -7.44 1.90 -3.67
CA GLY A 80 -6.14 1.22 -3.61
C GLY A 80 -5.35 1.30 -4.91
N ILE A 81 -5.77 2.12 -5.87
CA ILE A 81 -5.16 2.24 -7.19
C ILE A 81 -4.09 3.33 -7.15
N ILE A 82 -2.87 2.94 -6.80
CA ILE A 82 -1.71 3.79 -6.90
C ILE A 82 -0.90 3.39 -8.14
N THR A 83 -0.93 4.26 -9.15
CA THR A 83 -0.23 4.03 -10.43
C THR A 83 0.84 5.08 -10.69
N LYS A 84 1.66 4.82 -11.69
CA LYS A 84 2.63 5.80 -12.19
C LYS A 84 1.87 6.97 -12.83
N VAL A 85 1.98 8.14 -12.22
CA VAL A 85 1.46 9.41 -12.78
C VAL A 85 2.52 10.10 -13.61
N LYS A 86 2.13 11.00 -14.54
CA LYS A 86 3.09 11.89 -15.18
C LYS A 86 3.57 12.96 -14.19
N GLU A 87 4.83 13.36 -14.32
CA GLU A 87 5.46 14.36 -13.46
C GLU A 87 4.67 15.67 -13.36
N ASN A 88 4.14 16.15 -14.48
CA ASN A 88 3.32 17.37 -14.52
C ASN A 88 1.99 17.25 -13.73
N ASN A 89 1.50 16.03 -13.52
CA ASN A 89 0.30 15.77 -12.71
C ASN A 89 0.66 15.44 -11.25
N TYR A 90 1.93 15.18 -10.94
CA TYR A 90 2.35 14.69 -9.62
C TYR A 90 1.91 15.60 -8.46
N PRO A 91 2.03 16.94 -8.55
CA PRO A 91 1.51 17.82 -7.49
C PRO A 91 -0.01 17.68 -7.25
N LEU A 92 -0.78 17.41 -8.30
CA LEU A 92 -2.24 17.21 -8.19
C LEU A 92 -2.56 15.82 -7.63
N PHE A 93 -1.75 14.83 -7.97
CA PHE A 93 -1.82 13.49 -7.38
C PHE A 93 -1.56 13.52 -5.87
N LEU A 94 -0.55 14.26 -5.40
CA LEU A 94 -0.29 14.44 -3.96
C LEU A 94 -1.49 15.03 -3.22
N LYS A 95 -2.16 16.04 -3.80
CA LYS A 95 -3.41 16.59 -3.25
C LYS A 95 -4.54 15.55 -3.20
N GLY A 96 -4.61 14.66 -4.19
CA GLY A 96 -5.53 13.52 -4.18
C GLY A 96 -5.23 12.55 -3.03
N ILE A 97 -3.96 12.25 -2.79
CA ILE A 97 -3.51 11.42 -1.65
C ILE A 97 -3.86 12.08 -0.32
N GLU A 98 -3.59 13.38 -0.16
CA GLU A 98 -3.95 14.13 1.05
C GLU A 98 -5.43 13.96 1.40
N LYS A 99 -6.34 14.09 0.41
CA LYS A 99 -7.78 13.90 0.62
C LYS A 99 -8.16 12.50 1.12
N THR A 100 -7.34 11.48 0.89
CA THR A 100 -7.59 10.12 1.39
C THR A 100 -7.14 9.90 2.82
N LEU A 101 -6.26 10.75 3.37
CA LEU A 101 -5.57 10.49 4.64
C LEU A 101 -6.53 10.36 5.84
N SER A 102 -7.63 11.12 5.84
CA SER A 102 -8.59 11.11 6.95
C SER A 102 -9.44 9.85 7.05
N SER A 103 -9.52 9.06 5.98
CA SER A 103 -10.36 7.84 5.92
C SER A 103 -9.56 6.58 5.62
N LEU A 104 -8.23 6.60 5.72
CA LEU A 104 -7.38 5.43 5.41
C LEU A 104 -7.82 4.21 6.20
N GLY A 105 -7.98 3.09 5.50
CA GLY A 105 -8.33 1.81 6.14
C GLY A 105 -9.77 1.70 6.67
N GLU A 106 -10.66 2.66 6.39
CA GLU A 106 -12.08 2.57 6.76
C GLU A 106 -12.85 1.41 6.06
N GLY A 107 -12.18 0.68 5.16
CA GLY A 107 -12.62 -0.60 4.64
C GLY A 107 -13.07 -0.56 3.18
N TYR A 108 -13.43 -1.73 2.65
CA TYR A 108 -13.68 -1.97 1.21
C TYR A 108 -14.56 -0.92 0.53
N ASN A 109 -15.65 -0.56 1.20
CA ASN A 109 -16.65 0.34 0.65
C ASN A 109 -16.30 1.83 0.74
N ILE A 110 -15.33 2.19 1.59
CA ILE A 110 -15.00 3.58 1.87
C ILE A 110 -13.60 3.85 1.36
N ASN A 111 -12.56 3.23 1.91
CA ASN A 111 -11.18 3.46 1.53
C ASN A 111 -10.32 2.23 1.84
N VAL A 112 -9.82 1.58 0.81
CA VAL A 112 -8.95 0.39 0.92
C VAL A 112 -7.46 0.73 0.92
N LEU A 113 -7.11 2.00 0.74
CA LEU A 113 -5.72 2.43 0.79
C LEU A 113 -5.18 2.18 2.19
N ARG A 114 -4.15 1.34 2.28
CA ARG A 114 -3.56 0.98 3.56
C ARG A 114 -2.60 2.06 4.04
N PRO A 115 -2.60 2.38 5.35
CA PRO A 115 -1.62 3.27 5.95
C PRO A 115 -0.16 2.86 5.64
N SER A 116 0.16 1.57 5.64
CA SER A 116 1.50 1.07 5.30
C SER A 116 1.92 1.40 3.87
N THR A 117 1.00 1.38 2.92
CA THR A 117 1.27 1.72 1.51
C THR A 117 1.61 3.20 1.39
N VAL A 118 0.82 4.08 2.01
CA VAL A 118 1.09 5.53 2.05
C VAL A 118 2.42 5.81 2.74
N TYR A 119 2.71 5.12 3.84
CA TYR A 119 3.96 5.26 4.56
C TYR A 119 5.18 4.86 3.73
N VAL A 120 5.13 3.73 3.02
CA VAL A 120 6.23 3.30 2.15
C VAL A 120 6.47 4.30 1.02
N LEU A 121 5.39 4.82 0.42
CA LEU A 121 5.47 5.72 -0.74
C LEU A 121 5.90 7.14 -0.37
N PHE A 122 5.46 7.65 0.78
CA PHE A 122 5.56 9.08 1.13
C PHE A 122 6.09 9.35 2.55
N GLY A 123 6.20 8.35 3.41
CA GLY A 123 6.65 8.53 4.79
C GLY A 123 5.61 9.20 5.70
N VAL A 124 4.34 9.22 5.28
CA VAL A 124 3.23 9.77 6.07
C VAL A 124 2.65 8.65 6.93
N ASN A 125 2.70 8.80 8.25
CA ASN A 125 2.10 7.87 9.21
C ASN A 125 0.83 8.45 9.86
N SER A 126 0.76 9.78 9.94
CA SER A 126 -0.39 10.50 10.48
C SER A 126 -0.55 11.84 9.77
N LEU A 127 -1.67 12.54 10.00
CA LEU A 127 -1.86 13.91 9.50
C LEU A 127 -0.80 14.89 10.01
N ASN A 128 -0.13 14.59 11.14
CA ASN A 128 0.97 15.40 11.66
C ASN A 128 2.23 15.33 10.78
N ASP A 129 2.35 14.29 9.94
CA ASP A 129 3.50 14.06 9.07
C ASP A 129 3.23 14.49 7.62
N ILE A 130 2.20 15.30 7.38
CA ILE A 130 1.74 15.61 6.03
C ILE A 130 2.80 16.33 5.18
N GLU A 131 3.73 17.06 5.80
CA GLU A 131 4.86 17.66 5.11
C GLU A 131 5.70 16.62 4.35
N ASN A 132 5.80 15.38 4.86
CA ASN A 132 6.52 14.31 4.16
C ASN A 132 5.89 13.97 2.81
N LEU A 133 4.57 14.10 2.67
CA LEU A 133 3.87 13.91 1.40
C LEU A 133 4.39 14.87 0.34
N TYR A 134 4.48 16.15 0.70
CA TYR A 134 4.87 17.23 -0.21
C TYR A 134 6.38 17.31 -0.43
N ASN A 135 7.18 16.81 0.52
CA ASN A 135 8.63 16.70 0.39
C ASN A 135 9.09 15.50 -0.46
N THR A 136 8.20 14.53 -0.70
CA THR A 136 8.52 13.36 -1.53
C THR A 136 8.69 13.78 -2.99
N LYS A 137 9.92 13.68 -3.51
CA LYS A 137 10.22 14.00 -4.91
C LYS A 137 9.56 13.00 -5.86
N TYR A 138 9.27 13.42 -7.08
CA TYR A 138 8.65 12.54 -8.08
C TYR A 138 9.52 11.30 -8.38
N SER A 139 10.83 11.45 -8.51
CA SER A 139 11.76 10.32 -8.73
C SER A 139 11.74 9.32 -7.56
N GLU A 140 11.72 9.83 -6.33
CA GLU A 140 11.63 9.02 -5.12
C GLU A 140 10.31 8.24 -5.07
N PHE A 141 9.18 8.90 -5.36
CA PHE A 141 7.88 8.25 -5.48
C PHE A 141 7.93 7.10 -6.50
N LEU A 142 8.54 7.30 -7.67
CA LEU A 142 8.64 6.24 -8.68
C LEU A 142 9.45 5.03 -8.20
N GLU A 143 10.58 5.24 -7.52
CA GLU A 143 11.39 4.13 -6.99
C GLU A 143 10.65 3.36 -5.89
N ASN A 144 9.96 4.07 -4.99
CA ASN A 144 9.16 3.43 -3.95
C ASN A 144 7.94 2.71 -4.53
N LEU A 145 7.31 3.27 -5.57
CA LEU A 145 6.20 2.64 -6.27
C LEU A 145 6.62 1.34 -6.96
N LYS A 146 7.82 1.29 -7.56
CA LYS A 146 8.36 0.03 -8.10
C LYS A 146 8.45 -1.05 -7.03
N PHE A 147 8.91 -0.69 -5.83
CA PHE A 147 8.96 -1.61 -4.70
C PHE A 147 7.57 -2.08 -4.29
N VAL A 148 6.62 -1.16 -4.08
CA VAL A 148 5.22 -1.47 -3.71
C VAL A 148 4.56 -2.39 -4.74
N ILE A 149 4.67 -2.08 -6.03
CA ILE A 149 4.14 -2.93 -7.11
C ILE A 149 4.81 -4.30 -7.06
N LYS A 150 6.12 -4.36 -6.85
CA LYS A 150 6.86 -5.62 -6.86
C LYS A 150 6.45 -6.53 -5.71
N VAL A 151 6.33 -6.00 -4.49
CA VAL A 151 5.96 -6.81 -3.32
C VAL A 151 4.51 -7.27 -3.40
N ASN A 152 3.61 -6.45 -3.95
CA ASN A 152 2.21 -6.83 -4.19
C ASN A 152 2.01 -7.77 -5.40
N SER A 153 3.02 -7.97 -6.25
CA SER A 153 2.93 -8.93 -7.36
C SER A 153 3.06 -10.40 -6.90
N TYR A 154 3.49 -10.63 -5.66
CA TYR A 154 3.63 -11.98 -5.14
C TYR A 154 2.29 -12.50 -4.64
N THR A 155 2.02 -13.78 -4.89
CA THR A 155 0.78 -14.44 -4.46
C THR A 155 0.84 -14.96 -3.02
N SER A 156 2.04 -15.03 -2.41
CA SER A 156 2.23 -15.52 -1.04
C SER A 156 3.55 -15.05 -0.43
N TYR A 157 3.62 -14.99 0.90
CA TYR A 157 4.84 -14.64 1.64
C TYR A 157 6.02 -15.60 1.37
N PRO A 158 5.85 -16.93 1.30
CA PRO A 158 6.94 -17.82 0.91
C PRO A 158 7.55 -17.48 -0.45
N SER A 159 6.72 -17.10 -1.44
CA SER A 159 7.19 -16.68 -2.75
C SER A 159 7.96 -15.36 -2.67
N LEU A 160 7.42 -14.37 -1.93
CA LEU A 160 8.08 -13.08 -1.70
C LEU A 160 9.48 -13.27 -1.08
N ARG A 161 9.59 -14.03 0.02
CA ARG A 161 10.85 -14.23 0.74
C ARG A 161 11.95 -14.86 -0.11
N LYS A 162 11.58 -15.82 -0.97
CA LYS A 162 12.52 -16.55 -1.83
C LYS A 162 12.91 -15.79 -3.09
N ARG A 163 12.02 -14.94 -3.62
CA ARG A 163 12.15 -14.38 -4.97
C ARG A 163 12.32 -12.87 -5.01
N LEU A 164 12.15 -12.15 -3.89
CA LEU A 164 12.40 -10.72 -3.85
C LEU A 164 13.91 -10.47 -3.92
N LYS A 165 14.35 -9.83 -5.01
CA LYS A 165 15.73 -9.39 -5.19
C LYS A 165 15.96 -8.11 -4.38
N ALA A 166 16.05 -8.24 -3.06
CA ALA A 166 16.13 -7.10 -2.13
C ALA A 166 17.32 -6.17 -2.41
N SER A 167 18.45 -6.68 -2.91
CA SER A 167 19.61 -5.86 -3.28
C SER A 167 19.28 -4.73 -4.24
N LEU A 168 18.36 -4.92 -5.18
CA LEU A 168 17.93 -3.90 -6.14
C LEU A 168 17.18 -2.73 -5.49
N PHE A 169 16.67 -2.91 -4.27
CA PHE A 169 15.90 -1.92 -3.54
C PHE A 169 16.68 -1.31 -2.37
N LEU A 170 17.72 -1.99 -1.88
CA LEU A 170 18.57 -1.50 -0.80
C LEU A 170 19.43 -0.29 -1.21
N GLU A 171 19.68 -0.10 -2.51
CA GLU A 171 20.36 1.09 -3.05
C GLU A 171 19.53 2.38 -2.85
N ASN A 172 18.21 2.26 -2.65
CA ASN A 172 17.34 3.38 -2.30
C ASN A 172 17.37 3.62 -0.79
N GLU A 173 18.27 4.52 -0.36
CA GLU A 173 18.41 4.88 1.05
C GLU A 173 17.11 5.38 1.70
N ILE A 174 16.26 6.07 0.96
CA ILE A 174 15.01 6.63 1.49
C ILE A 174 14.03 5.49 1.78
N LEU A 175 13.92 4.53 0.86
CA LEU A 175 13.13 3.32 1.06
C LEU A 175 13.63 2.52 2.27
N LEU A 176 14.96 2.34 2.40
CA LEU A 176 15.53 1.66 3.56
C LEU A 176 15.26 2.41 4.88
N LYS A 177 15.39 3.75 4.90
CA LYS A 177 15.04 4.58 6.06
C LYS A 177 13.57 4.45 6.45
N ARG A 178 12.67 4.30 5.47
CA ARG A 178 11.24 4.02 5.72
C ARG A 178 11.04 2.60 6.23
N ALA A 179 11.67 1.59 5.63
CA ALA A 179 11.64 0.22 6.15
C ALA A 179 12.09 0.17 7.61
N GLN A 180 13.14 0.90 7.99
CA GLN A 180 13.63 1.00 9.37
C GLN A 180 12.65 1.63 10.37
N LYS A 181 11.57 2.24 9.89
CA LYS A 181 10.54 2.88 10.71
C LYS A 181 9.15 2.27 10.50
N ILE A 182 9.05 1.18 9.72
CA ILE A 182 7.77 0.56 9.35
C ILE A 182 7.19 -0.38 10.42
N THR A 183 7.98 -0.71 11.44
CA THR A 183 7.59 -1.71 12.46
C THR A 183 6.32 -1.37 13.26
N PRO A 184 5.82 -0.11 13.37
CA PRO A 184 4.48 0.15 13.90
C PRO A 184 3.36 -0.54 13.12
N PHE A 185 3.56 -0.82 11.83
CA PHE A 185 2.57 -1.48 10.96
C PHE A 185 2.61 -3.01 11.01
N PHE A 186 3.48 -3.63 11.83
CA PHE A 186 3.60 -5.10 11.89
C PHE A 186 2.47 -5.80 12.64
N ASN A 187 1.55 -5.05 13.25
CA ASN A 187 0.33 -5.61 13.84
C ASN A 187 -0.65 -6.10 12.76
N GLU A 188 -0.56 -5.56 11.54
CA GLU A 188 -1.38 -5.96 10.39
C GLU A 188 -0.44 -6.26 9.21
N PHE A 189 0.07 -7.49 9.17
CA PHE A 189 0.99 -7.88 8.11
C PHE A 189 0.31 -7.89 6.74
N ASN A 190 1.00 -7.29 5.76
CA ASN A 190 0.63 -7.27 4.36
C ASN A 190 1.90 -7.39 3.51
N PHE A 191 1.76 -7.37 2.19
CA PHE A 191 2.91 -7.53 1.30
C PHE A 191 3.91 -6.38 1.41
N GLU A 192 3.47 -5.16 1.71
CA GLU A 192 4.35 -4.01 1.93
C GLU A 192 5.19 -4.15 3.20
N THR A 193 4.57 -4.51 4.33
CA THR A 193 5.29 -4.73 5.60
C THR A 193 6.19 -5.96 5.54
N ALA A 194 5.74 -7.03 4.89
CA ALA A 194 6.54 -8.23 4.61
C ALA A 194 7.74 -7.94 3.70
N GLY A 195 7.53 -7.14 2.64
CA GLY A 195 8.60 -6.68 1.76
C GLY A 195 9.65 -5.88 2.52
N ALA A 196 9.21 -4.91 3.34
CA ALA A 196 10.10 -4.10 4.14
C ALA A 196 10.87 -4.94 5.17
N LEU A 197 10.24 -5.97 5.75
CA LEU A 197 10.91 -6.94 6.61
C LEU A 197 12.04 -7.69 5.87
N VAL A 198 11.82 -8.08 4.61
CA VAL A 198 12.90 -8.67 3.79
C VAL A 198 14.04 -7.68 3.56
N LEU A 199 13.74 -6.40 3.32
CA LEU A 199 14.79 -5.38 3.21
C LEU A 199 15.62 -5.31 4.51
N LEU A 200 14.96 -5.21 5.67
CA LEU A 200 15.65 -5.17 6.97
C LEU A 200 16.45 -6.44 7.26
N LEU A 201 15.98 -7.61 6.83
CA LEU A 201 16.66 -8.89 7.04
C LEU A 201 17.83 -9.12 6.08
N THR A 202 17.78 -8.53 4.89
CA THR A 202 18.85 -8.62 3.88
C THR A 202 19.91 -7.54 4.09
N ASP A 203 19.51 -6.38 4.58
CA ASP A 203 20.43 -5.29 4.90
C ASP A 203 21.49 -5.74 5.92
N SER A 204 22.74 -5.40 5.65
CA SER A 204 23.89 -5.73 6.49
C SER A 204 24.07 -4.73 7.64
N SER A 205 23.37 -3.59 7.60
CA SER A 205 23.44 -2.59 8.68
C SER A 205 22.96 -3.14 10.01
N ILE A 206 23.73 -2.86 11.07
CA ILE A 206 23.33 -3.11 12.47
C ILE A 206 22.01 -2.41 12.80
N LYS A 207 21.78 -1.21 12.23
CA LYS A 207 20.59 -0.40 12.50
C LYS A 207 19.30 -1.14 12.14
N SER A 208 19.27 -1.84 11.01
CA SER A 208 18.08 -2.60 10.58
C SER A 208 17.77 -3.76 11.52
N LYS A 209 18.80 -4.38 12.13
CA LYS A 209 18.61 -5.44 13.14
C LYS A 209 18.16 -4.87 14.47
N GLN A 210 18.74 -3.74 14.89
CA GLN A 210 18.31 -3.03 16.11
C GLN A 210 16.83 -2.65 16.03
N VAL A 211 16.36 -2.13 14.91
CA VAL A 211 14.93 -1.82 14.70
C VAL A 211 14.03 -3.04 14.93
N LEU A 212 14.45 -4.23 14.48
CA LEU A 212 13.69 -5.46 14.67
C LEU A 212 13.74 -5.93 16.13
N LEU A 213 14.89 -5.82 16.82
CA LEU A 213 14.97 -6.09 18.26
C LEU A 213 14.10 -5.13 19.09
N GLU A 214 14.10 -3.84 18.76
CA GLU A 214 13.21 -2.86 19.40
C GLU A 214 11.73 -3.19 19.14
N CYS A 215 11.41 -3.76 17.98
CA CYS A 215 10.07 -4.28 17.71
C CYS A 215 9.67 -5.36 18.71
N HIS A 216 10.59 -6.28 19.03
CA HIS A 216 10.32 -7.35 19.98
C HIS A 216 10.01 -6.84 21.38
N LYS A 217 10.46 -5.64 21.79
CA LYS A 217 10.17 -5.08 23.12
C LYS A 217 8.69 -4.79 23.34
N ARG A 218 7.94 -4.53 22.28
CA ARG A 218 6.48 -4.39 22.34
C ARG A 218 5.82 -5.74 22.65
N GLU A 219 4.57 -5.68 23.12
CA GLU A 219 3.72 -6.86 23.18
C GLU A 219 3.19 -7.16 21.77
N LEU A 220 3.64 -8.27 21.19
CA LEU A 220 3.27 -8.67 19.84
C LEU A 220 2.17 -9.73 19.89
N SER A 221 1.22 -9.66 18.96
CA SER A 221 0.22 -10.71 18.80
C SER A 221 0.88 -12.03 18.38
N ARG A 222 0.21 -13.16 18.66
CA ARG A 222 0.68 -14.48 18.21
C ARG A 222 0.91 -14.54 16.71
N GLU A 223 0.02 -13.91 15.92
CA GLU A 223 0.14 -13.85 14.47
C GLU A 223 1.42 -13.14 14.03
N THR A 224 1.68 -11.95 14.57
CA THR A 224 2.89 -11.17 14.29
C THR A 224 4.14 -11.96 14.66
N VAL A 225 4.15 -12.61 15.84
CA VAL A 225 5.28 -13.46 16.27
C VAL A 225 5.50 -14.62 15.31
N TRP A 226 4.43 -15.28 14.88
CA TRP A 226 4.49 -16.39 13.91
C TRP A 226 5.07 -15.92 12.57
N VAL A 227 4.60 -14.79 12.03
CA VAL A 227 5.12 -14.22 10.77
C VAL A 227 6.61 -13.87 10.93
N LEU A 228 7.00 -13.11 11.96
CA LEU A 228 8.39 -12.74 12.20
C LEU A 228 9.29 -13.98 12.30
N GLY A 229 8.90 -14.96 13.12
CA GLY A 229 9.64 -16.21 13.28
C GLY A 229 9.76 -16.99 11.96
N SER A 230 8.71 -16.99 11.14
CA SER A 230 8.71 -17.61 9.82
C SER A 230 9.68 -16.93 8.87
N PHE A 231 9.81 -15.60 8.90
CA PHE A 231 10.79 -14.87 8.09
C PHE A 231 12.20 -15.07 8.65
N TYR A 232 12.43 -14.95 9.95
CA TYR A 232 13.76 -15.10 10.54
C TYR A 232 14.37 -16.48 10.29
N LYS A 233 13.55 -17.54 10.32
CA LYS A 233 13.99 -18.90 9.95
C LYS A 233 14.54 -19.00 8.53
N ASP A 234 13.96 -18.26 7.57
CA ASP A 234 14.40 -18.24 6.18
C ASP A 234 15.65 -17.36 5.96
N PHE A 235 15.94 -16.43 6.87
CA PHE A 235 17.05 -15.46 6.77
C PHE A 235 18.17 -15.67 7.83
N LYS A 236 18.19 -16.81 8.54
CA LYS A 236 19.09 -17.10 9.68
C LYS A 236 20.58 -17.35 9.34
N THR A 237 21.03 -16.99 8.15
CA THR A 237 22.40 -17.28 7.69
C THR A 237 23.44 -16.41 8.40
N SER A 238 23.14 -15.14 8.63
CA SER A 238 24.02 -14.22 9.35
C SER A 238 23.84 -14.34 10.86
N GLU A 239 24.91 -14.10 11.62
CA GLU A 239 24.85 -14.16 13.09
C GLU A 239 23.86 -13.14 13.66
N ALA A 240 23.81 -11.94 13.08
CA ALA A 240 22.86 -10.91 13.48
C ALA A 240 21.39 -11.35 13.30
N ASN A 241 21.07 -12.11 12.23
CA ASN A 241 19.72 -12.63 12.03
C ASN A 241 19.41 -13.83 12.94
N LYS A 242 20.41 -14.64 13.33
CA LYS A 242 20.22 -15.69 14.34
C LYS A 242 19.88 -15.09 15.70
N LEU A 243 20.52 -13.98 16.08
CA LEU A 243 20.20 -13.25 17.31
C LEU A 243 18.74 -12.79 17.34
N LEU A 244 18.20 -12.31 16.22
CA LEU A 244 16.77 -11.96 16.12
C LEU A 244 15.86 -13.16 16.40
N LEU A 245 16.17 -14.33 15.81
CA LEU A 245 15.39 -15.54 16.01
C LEU A 245 15.48 -16.05 17.45
N ASN A 246 16.67 -16.02 18.04
CA ASN A 246 16.89 -16.44 19.43
C ASN A 246 16.16 -15.53 20.42
N ASP A 247 16.21 -14.21 20.21
CA ASP A 247 15.48 -13.24 21.03
C ASP A 247 13.97 -13.49 20.98
N LEU A 248 13.43 -13.80 19.79
CA LEU A 248 12.03 -14.15 19.63
C LEU A 248 11.65 -15.43 20.41
N TYR A 249 12.48 -16.48 20.36
CA TYR A 249 12.28 -17.72 21.14
C TYR A 249 12.42 -17.53 22.64
N ASN A 250 13.27 -16.60 23.09
CA ASN A 250 13.44 -16.28 24.51
C ASN A 250 12.21 -15.55 25.06
N LYS A 251 11.58 -14.69 24.24
CA LYS A 251 10.45 -13.87 24.66
C LYS A 251 9.09 -14.57 24.53
N TYR A 252 8.90 -15.41 23.52
CA TYR A 252 7.59 -16.00 23.20
C TYR A 252 7.62 -17.54 23.21
N PRO A 253 6.48 -18.19 23.50
CA PRO A 253 6.40 -19.65 23.47
C PRO A 253 6.84 -20.23 22.12
N THR A 254 7.66 -21.28 22.13
CA THR A 254 8.14 -21.97 20.92
C THR A 254 7.01 -22.34 19.96
N LYS A 255 5.85 -22.74 20.50
CA LYS A 255 4.65 -23.07 19.71
C LYS A 255 4.13 -21.89 18.88
N TRP A 256 4.27 -20.64 19.34
CA TRP A 256 3.85 -19.47 18.56
C TRP A 256 4.74 -19.25 17.33
N ILE A 257 5.99 -19.68 17.39
CA ILE A 257 6.98 -19.49 16.32
C ILE A 257 6.98 -20.66 15.33
N ASN A 258 6.74 -21.87 15.82
CA ASN A 258 6.89 -23.11 15.03
C ASN A 258 5.60 -23.69 14.51
N GLU A 259 4.52 -23.63 15.27
CA GLU A 259 3.25 -24.19 14.82
C GLU A 259 2.61 -23.24 13.83
N TYR A 260 2.06 -23.81 12.76
CA TYR A 260 1.34 -23.05 11.76
C TYR A 260 0.19 -22.28 12.43
N TYR A 261 0.19 -20.96 12.27
CA TYR A 261 -0.91 -20.13 12.72
C TYR A 261 -1.99 -20.15 11.65
N ASN A 262 -3.05 -20.90 11.92
CA ASN A 262 -4.16 -21.08 11.00
C ASN A 262 -5.21 -20.00 11.27
N THR A 263 -4.90 -18.73 10.98
CA THR A 263 -5.96 -17.75 10.76
C THR A 263 -6.43 -17.89 9.33
N ILE A 264 -7.56 -18.56 9.20
CA ILE A 264 -8.40 -18.53 8.02
C ILE A 264 -8.61 -17.06 7.65
N TYR A 265 -7.96 -16.62 6.57
CA TYR A 265 -8.37 -15.49 5.75
C TYR A 265 -8.63 -16.01 4.35
#